data_AF-A0A089XBR0-F1
#
_entry.id   AF-A0A089XBR0-F1
#
_cell.length_a   1.000
_cell.length_b   1.000
_cell.length_c   1.000
_cell.angle_alpha   90.00
_cell.angle_beta   90.00
_cell.angle_gamma   90.00
#
_symmetry.space_group_name_H-M   'P 1'
#
loop_
_entity.id
_entity.type
_entity.pdbx_description
1 polymer ?
#
loop_
_entity_poly.entity_id
_entity_poly.type
_entity_poly.pdbx_seq_one_letter_code
_entity_poly.pdbx_strand_id
1 'polypeptide(L)'
;MNVLVCAACGRPLTEPVRPLPELPERPACDGLPDADGSRHAPSTVPRGTYAVDPEPSGAPFVPHPDPQWFGSAVPGVCVLDPDGPGCLMSAGPRGTLVVHPEDTRDHLLSHPGVHEMGCCGRPGREGPNEVCGGCGIPVATEFSECSGPYETHFLPGAVRVEAAP
;
A
#
# COMPACT_ATOMS: atom_id res chain seq x y z
N MET A 1 2.50 -21.53 -6.36
CA MET A 1 1.68 -20.37 -5.97
C MET A 1 1.83 -20.21 -4.47
N ASN A 2 1.70 -19.00 -3.96
CA ASN A 2 1.76 -18.71 -2.53
C ASN A 2 0.45 -18.07 -2.08
N VAL A 3 0.18 -18.10 -0.79
CA VAL A 3 -0.86 -17.33 -0.14
C VAL A 3 -0.20 -16.51 0.96
N LEU A 4 -0.51 -15.22 1.05
CA LEU A 4 -0.13 -14.43 2.20
C LEU A 4 -1.13 -14.72 3.30
N VAL A 5 -0.64 -15.14 4.47
CA VAL A 5 -1.47 -15.46 5.63
C VAL A 5 -1.15 -14.53 6.78
N CYS A 6 -2.15 -14.27 7.62
CA CYS A 6 -1.97 -13.47 8.82
C CYS A 6 -0.99 -14.16 9.77
N ALA A 7 0.07 -13.45 10.19
CA ALA A 7 1.07 -13.99 11.09
C ALA A 7 0.49 -14.37 12.47
N ALA A 8 -0.59 -13.70 12.89
CA ALA A 8 -1.22 -13.93 14.20
C ALA A 8 -2.23 -15.08 14.21
N CYS A 9 -3.12 -15.18 13.21
CA CYS A 9 -4.20 -16.18 13.21
C CYS A 9 -4.13 -17.21 12.07
N GLY A 10 -3.19 -17.08 11.12
CA GLY A 10 -3.01 -17.99 10.00
C GLY A 10 -4.09 -17.93 8.93
N ARG A 11 -5.06 -17.01 9.03
CA ARG A 11 -6.09 -16.85 8.00
C ARG A 11 -5.47 -16.33 6.70
N PRO A 12 -5.87 -16.85 5.52
CA PRO A 12 -5.53 -16.25 4.23
C PRO A 12 -5.89 -14.76 4.20
N LEU A 13 -4.99 -13.96 3.65
CA LEU A 13 -5.13 -12.52 3.43
C LEU A 13 -5.20 -12.19 1.94
N THR A 14 -4.87 -13.15 1.07
CA THR A 14 -4.91 -13.01 -0.38
C THR A 14 -5.50 -14.26 -1.02
N GLU A 15 -5.99 -14.11 -2.25
CA GLU A 15 -6.02 -15.19 -3.23
C GLU A 15 -4.60 -15.73 -3.53
N PRO A 16 -4.46 -16.90 -4.18
CA PRO A 16 -3.14 -17.41 -4.56
C PRO A 16 -2.38 -16.45 -5.48
N VAL A 17 -1.18 -16.03 -5.04
CA VAL A 17 -0.30 -15.09 -5.75
C VAL A 17 1.05 -15.71 -6.11
N ARG A 18 1.71 -15.17 -7.14
CA ARG A 18 3.07 -15.53 -7.54
C ARG A 18 4.07 -14.43 -7.16
N PRO A 19 5.27 -14.80 -6.67
CA PRO A 19 6.32 -13.81 -6.48
C PRO A 19 6.80 -13.27 -7.82
N LEU A 20 7.01 -11.96 -7.89
CA LEU A 20 7.87 -11.30 -8.87
C LEU A 20 9.27 -11.14 -8.28
N PRO A 21 10.34 -11.20 -9.10
CA PRO A 21 11.71 -11.06 -8.64
C PRO A 21 12.01 -9.64 -8.12
N GLU A 22 11.37 -8.62 -8.69
CA GLU A 22 11.50 -7.22 -8.32
C GLU A 22 10.15 -6.51 -8.49
N LEU A 23 9.98 -5.38 -7.79
CA LEU A 23 8.83 -4.50 -7.97
C LEU A 23 8.95 -3.79 -9.33
N PRO A 24 7.95 -3.88 -10.22
CA PRO A 24 7.93 -3.10 -11.45
C PRO A 24 7.94 -1.59 -11.18
N GLU A 25 8.30 -0.81 -12.19
CA GLU A 25 8.14 0.64 -12.12
C GLU A 25 6.66 1.00 -11.94
N ARG A 26 6.38 1.90 -10.99
CA ARG A 26 5.01 2.36 -10.72
C ARG A 26 4.46 3.07 -11.95
N PRO A 27 3.23 2.76 -12.38
CA PRO A 27 2.63 3.44 -13.52
C PRO A 27 2.43 4.93 -13.21
N ALA A 28 2.66 5.77 -14.21
CA ALA A 28 2.30 7.18 -14.12
C ALA A 28 0.77 7.34 -14.07
N CYS A 29 0.30 8.32 -13.31
CA CYS A 29 -1.10 8.73 -13.28
C CYS A 29 -1.24 10.11 -13.91
N ASP A 30 -2.16 10.29 -14.86
CA ASP A 30 -2.50 11.60 -15.43
C ASP A 30 -3.66 12.29 -14.70
N GLY A 31 -4.26 11.63 -13.71
CA GLY A 31 -5.38 12.12 -12.90
C GLY A 31 -6.72 12.19 -13.63
N LEU A 32 -6.78 11.68 -14.87
CA LEU A 32 -8.00 11.60 -15.64
C LEU A 32 -8.86 10.41 -15.19
N PRO A 33 -10.19 10.49 -15.34
CA PRO A 33 -11.05 9.34 -15.06
C PRO A 33 -10.83 8.21 -16.07
N ASP A 34 -10.76 6.98 -15.56
CA ASP A 34 -10.82 5.73 -16.30
C ASP A 34 -12.22 5.50 -16.89
N ALA A 35 -12.34 4.48 -17.75
CA ALA A 35 -13.59 4.13 -18.42
C ALA A 35 -14.73 3.76 -17.45
N ASP A 36 -14.40 3.31 -16.23
CA ASP A 36 -15.36 3.01 -15.17
C ASP A 36 -15.64 4.21 -14.25
N GLY A 37 -15.01 5.36 -14.51
CA GLY A 37 -15.12 6.60 -13.73
C GLY A 37 -14.22 6.68 -12.50
N SER A 38 -13.45 5.63 -12.20
CA SER A 38 -12.37 5.71 -11.20
C SER A 38 -11.25 6.62 -11.74
N ARG A 39 -10.32 7.04 -10.89
CA ARG A 39 -9.17 7.89 -11.28
C ARG A 39 -7.86 7.25 -10.83
N HIS A 40 -7.87 5.94 -10.69
CA HIS A 40 -6.80 5.21 -10.03
C HIS A 40 -5.78 4.83 -11.10
N ALA A 41 -4.48 5.08 -10.88
CA ALA A 41 -3.52 4.44 -11.76
C ALA A 41 -3.62 2.91 -11.61
N PRO A 42 -3.25 2.15 -12.66
CA PRO A 42 -3.16 0.70 -12.57
C PRO A 42 -2.32 0.26 -11.37
N SER A 43 -2.58 -0.94 -10.86
CA SER A 43 -1.71 -1.51 -9.83
C SER A 43 -0.30 -1.74 -10.39
N THR A 44 0.72 -1.49 -9.57
CA THR A 44 2.13 -1.72 -9.96
C THR A 44 2.41 -3.19 -10.23
N VAL A 45 1.72 -4.09 -9.51
CA VAL A 45 1.81 -5.53 -9.70
C VAL A 45 0.53 -6.06 -10.36
N PRO A 46 0.63 -6.92 -11.38
CA PRO A 46 -0.55 -7.57 -11.95
C PRO A 46 -1.30 -8.43 -10.92
N ARG A 47 -2.61 -8.60 -11.12
CA ARG A 47 -3.42 -9.53 -10.33
C ARG A 47 -2.83 -10.95 -10.31
N GLY A 48 -2.89 -11.61 -9.16
CA GLY A 48 -2.30 -12.93 -8.93
C GLY A 48 -0.78 -12.90 -8.76
N THR A 49 -0.20 -11.72 -8.51
CA THR A 49 1.24 -11.57 -8.24
C THR A 49 1.50 -10.69 -7.02
N TYR A 50 2.70 -10.82 -6.46
CA TYR A 50 3.18 -9.94 -5.40
C TYR A 50 4.67 -9.65 -5.57
N ALA A 51 5.11 -8.49 -5.09
CA ALA A 51 6.52 -8.09 -5.06
C ALA A 51 6.85 -7.45 -3.71
N VAL A 52 8.14 -7.41 -3.36
CA VAL A 52 8.62 -6.68 -2.18
C VAL A 52 8.99 -5.26 -2.62
N ASP A 53 8.43 -4.26 -1.97
CA ASP A 53 8.86 -2.86 -2.14
C ASP A 53 9.98 -2.53 -1.14
N PRO A 54 11.20 -2.21 -1.61
CA PRO A 54 12.31 -1.85 -0.72
C PRO A 54 12.15 -0.47 -0.06
N GLU A 55 11.29 0.40 -0.61
CA GLU A 55 11.09 1.75 -0.13
C GLU A 55 10.29 1.80 1.18
N PRO A 56 10.50 2.83 2.02
CA PRO A 56 9.70 3.01 3.22
C PRO A 56 8.28 3.45 2.82
N SER A 57 7.28 2.93 3.52
CA SER A 57 5.87 3.21 3.21
C SER A 57 5.08 3.57 4.48
N GLY A 58 4.23 4.59 4.37
CA GLY A 58 3.39 5.09 5.46
C GLY A 58 4.13 5.90 6.53
N ALA A 59 3.46 6.18 7.63
CA ALA A 59 4.03 6.86 8.79
C ALA A 59 5.12 6.00 9.50
N PRO A 60 6.05 6.63 10.25
CA PRO A 60 6.18 8.08 10.46
C PRO A 60 6.72 8.82 9.24
N PHE A 61 6.42 10.11 9.15
CA PHE A 61 6.98 11.01 8.15
C PHE A 61 8.06 11.88 8.78
N VAL A 62 9.17 12.06 8.07
CA VAL A 62 10.32 12.83 8.54
C VAL A 62 10.78 13.81 7.47
N PRO A 63 11.39 14.96 7.84
CA PRO A 63 11.97 15.87 6.88
C PRO A 63 13.00 15.19 5.99
N HIS A 64 12.96 15.47 4.70
CA HIS A 64 14.00 15.02 3.78
C HIS A 64 15.29 15.82 4.03
N PRO A 65 16.50 15.21 3.95
CA PRO A 65 17.77 15.92 4.16
C PRO A 65 18.02 17.10 3.20
N ASP A 66 17.42 17.03 2.01
CA ASP A 66 17.33 18.15 1.06
C ASP A 66 16.01 18.92 1.29
N PRO A 67 16.05 20.17 1.77
CA PRO A 67 14.86 21.01 2.03
C PRO A 67 14.10 21.43 0.76
N GLN A 68 14.66 21.21 -0.43
CA GLN A 68 13.98 21.49 -1.70
C GLN A 68 13.40 20.23 -2.33
N TRP A 69 13.55 19.07 -1.68
CA TRP A 69 12.99 17.83 -2.19
C TRP A 69 11.46 17.90 -2.25
N PHE A 70 10.93 17.52 -3.41
CA PHE A 70 9.51 17.50 -3.69
C PHE A 70 9.17 16.18 -4.40
N GLY A 71 8.98 15.14 -3.59
CA GLY A 71 8.60 13.81 -4.06
C GLY A 71 7.46 13.22 -3.24
N SER A 72 7.01 12.04 -3.67
CA SER A 72 5.95 11.31 -3.01
C SER A 72 6.49 10.62 -1.74
N ALA A 73 5.88 10.89 -0.60
CA ALA A 73 6.22 10.29 0.68
C ALA A 73 5.71 8.85 0.80
N VAL A 74 4.57 8.57 0.17
CA VAL A 74 3.98 7.24 -0.02
C VAL A 74 3.54 7.14 -1.49
N PRO A 75 3.21 5.96 -2.04
CA PRO A 75 2.90 5.81 -3.47
C PRO A 75 1.95 6.89 -4.02
N GLY A 76 2.51 7.78 -4.85
CA GLY A 76 1.79 8.87 -5.51
C GLY A 76 1.34 10.05 -4.63
N VAL A 77 1.64 10.08 -3.33
CA VAL A 77 1.17 11.14 -2.44
C VAL A 77 2.34 11.90 -1.82
N CYS A 78 2.41 13.20 -2.10
CA CYS A 78 3.27 14.14 -1.39
C CYS A 78 2.68 14.47 -0.02
N VAL A 79 3.51 14.51 1.02
CA VAL A 79 3.14 14.99 2.35
C VAL A 79 3.93 16.26 2.61
N LEU A 80 3.26 17.42 2.69
CA LEU A 80 3.94 18.69 2.89
C LEU A 80 4.55 18.76 4.31
N ASP A 81 5.74 19.35 4.41
CA ASP A 81 6.33 19.67 5.71
C ASP A 81 5.64 20.93 6.28
N PRO A 82 4.96 20.85 7.44
CA PRO A 82 4.34 22.03 8.05
C PRO A 82 5.36 23.01 8.64
N ASP A 83 6.57 22.54 8.95
CA ASP A 83 7.62 23.29 9.66
C ASP A 83 8.78 23.72 8.74
N GLY A 84 8.74 23.33 7.46
CA GLY A 84 9.83 23.55 6.51
C GLY A 84 9.36 23.72 5.06
N PRO A 85 10.27 24.12 4.16
CA PRO A 85 10.01 24.04 2.72
C PRO A 85 9.99 22.56 2.27
N GLY A 86 9.11 22.23 1.33
CA GLY A 86 9.12 20.93 0.64
C GLY A 86 8.18 19.86 1.22
N CYS A 87 8.51 18.60 0.93
CA CYS A 87 7.76 17.43 1.37
C CYS A 87 8.54 16.60 2.40
N LEU A 88 7.80 15.94 3.30
CA LEU A 88 8.31 14.89 4.16
C LEU A 88 8.49 13.59 3.37
N MET A 89 9.48 12.77 3.77
CA MET A 89 9.63 11.40 3.28
C MET A 89 9.07 10.39 4.29
N SER A 90 8.62 9.23 3.81
CA SER A 90 8.29 8.12 4.71
C SER A 90 9.55 7.60 5.40
N ALA A 91 9.45 7.39 6.71
CA ALA A 91 10.34 6.59 7.53
C ALA A 91 9.60 5.38 8.13
N GLY A 92 8.51 4.97 7.47
CA GLY A 92 7.72 3.80 7.82
C GLY A 92 8.43 2.48 7.53
N PRO A 93 7.70 1.36 7.71
CA PRO A 93 8.20 0.03 7.38
C PRO A 93 8.73 -0.06 5.95
N ARG A 94 9.83 -0.78 5.79
CA ARG A 94 10.43 -1.15 4.49
C ARG A 94 10.16 -2.62 4.19
N GLY A 95 10.24 -3.01 2.93
CA GLY A 95 10.04 -4.40 2.54
C GLY A 95 8.58 -4.82 2.62
N THR A 96 7.64 -3.90 2.36
CA THR A 96 6.21 -4.23 2.29
C THR A 96 5.95 -5.16 1.11
N LEU A 97 4.97 -6.06 1.27
CA LEU A 97 4.56 -6.94 0.18
C LEU A 97 3.42 -6.27 -0.58
N VAL A 98 3.70 -5.84 -1.81
CA VAL A 98 2.74 -5.18 -2.70
C VAL A 98 1.94 -6.24 -3.43
N VAL A 99 0.62 -6.11 -3.39
CA VAL A 99 -0.33 -6.95 -4.13
C VAL A 99 -1.36 -6.09 -4.85
N HIS A 100 -2.02 -6.69 -5.83
CA HIS A 100 -3.20 -6.09 -6.45
C HIS A 100 -4.37 -6.11 -5.44
N PRO A 101 -5.12 -5.01 -5.24
CA PRO A 101 -6.19 -4.95 -4.23
C PRO A 101 -7.33 -5.96 -4.44
N GLU A 102 -7.63 -6.29 -5.70
CA GLU A 102 -8.61 -7.37 -6.00
C GLU A 102 -8.18 -8.77 -5.55
N ASP A 103 -6.92 -8.98 -5.16
CA ASP A 103 -6.49 -10.24 -4.54
C ASP A 103 -6.77 -10.28 -3.03
N THR A 104 -7.11 -9.15 -2.39
CA THR A 104 -7.30 -9.02 -0.93
C THR A 104 -8.74 -8.69 -0.53
N ARG A 105 -9.57 -8.23 -1.48
CA ARG A 105 -10.92 -7.66 -1.26
C ARG A 105 -11.84 -8.47 -0.34
N ASP A 106 -11.80 -9.80 -0.44
CA ASP A 106 -12.66 -10.69 0.35
C ASP A 106 -12.02 -11.20 1.67
N HIS A 107 -10.78 -10.79 1.94
CA HIS A 107 -9.97 -11.26 3.06
C HIS A 107 -9.69 -10.19 4.11
N LEU A 108 -9.70 -8.91 3.70
CA LEU A 108 -9.41 -7.76 4.53
C LEU A 108 -10.67 -6.96 4.86
N LEU A 109 -10.61 -6.24 5.99
CA LEU A 109 -11.63 -5.28 6.40
C LEU A 109 -10.99 -3.92 6.62
N SER A 110 -11.77 -2.86 6.49
CA SER A 110 -11.31 -1.52 6.83
C SER A 110 -10.93 -1.42 8.31
N HIS A 111 -9.78 -0.80 8.60
CA HIS A 111 -9.33 -0.55 9.96
C HIS A 111 -10.21 0.54 10.63
N PRO A 112 -10.97 0.23 11.69
CA PRO A 112 -11.95 1.17 12.26
C PRO A 112 -11.30 2.35 12.99
N GLY A 113 -10.04 2.22 13.41
CA GLY A 113 -9.28 3.30 14.04
C GLY A 113 -8.49 4.21 13.08
N VAL A 114 -8.63 4.02 11.77
CA VAL A 114 -8.01 4.88 10.75
C VAL A 114 -9.13 5.61 10.02
N HIS A 115 -9.04 6.94 9.94
CA HIS A 115 -10.10 7.79 9.40
C HIS A 115 -9.61 8.73 8.30
N GLU A 116 -8.40 8.49 7.77
CA GLU A 116 -7.87 9.26 6.66
C GLU A 116 -8.82 9.26 5.45
N MET A 117 -9.08 10.45 4.92
CA MET A 117 -9.80 10.64 3.67
C MET A 117 -8.88 11.35 2.68
N GLY A 118 -8.73 10.76 1.49
CA GLY A 118 -8.08 11.38 0.35
C GLY A 118 -9.07 12.14 -0.53
N CYS A 119 -8.61 12.58 -1.69
CA CYS A 119 -9.44 13.27 -2.67
C CYS A 119 -10.33 12.29 -3.43
N CYS A 120 -9.74 11.17 -3.86
CA CYS A 120 -10.39 10.13 -4.65
C CYS A 120 -10.47 8.78 -3.91
N GLY A 121 -9.60 8.56 -2.91
CA GLY A 121 -9.57 7.30 -2.17
C GLY A 121 -8.75 7.38 -0.88
N ARG A 122 -8.06 6.29 -0.54
CA ARG A 122 -7.23 6.20 0.66
C ARG A 122 -5.79 6.57 0.34
N PRO A 123 -5.22 7.58 1.02
CA PRO A 123 -3.88 8.04 0.75
C PRO A 123 -2.80 7.21 1.46
N GLY A 124 -3.15 6.35 2.43
CA GLY A 124 -2.22 5.48 3.14
C GLY A 124 -1.21 6.20 4.03
N ARG A 125 -1.51 7.44 4.44
CA ARG A 125 -0.61 8.31 5.21
C ARG A 125 -0.57 7.89 6.68
N GLU A 126 -1.72 7.57 7.27
CA GLU A 126 -1.82 7.19 8.68
C GLU A 126 -1.30 5.76 8.96
N GLY A 127 -0.88 5.04 7.93
CA GLY A 127 -0.39 3.66 8.03
C GLY A 127 -1.49 2.63 7.77
N PRO A 128 -1.44 1.45 8.41
CA PRO A 128 -2.29 0.32 8.08
C PRO A 128 -3.80 0.61 8.19
N ASN A 129 -4.43 0.84 7.05
CA ASN A 129 -5.86 1.14 6.93
C ASN A 129 -6.71 -0.11 6.65
N GLU A 130 -6.09 -1.29 6.61
CA GLU A 130 -6.72 -2.60 6.48
C GLU A 130 -6.31 -3.57 7.60
N VAL A 131 -7.30 -4.32 8.10
CA VAL A 131 -7.15 -5.35 9.13
C VAL A 131 -7.47 -6.74 8.59
N CYS A 132 -6.91 -7.77 9.22
CA CYS A 132 -7.28 -9.15 8.95
C CYS A 132 -8.77 -9.38 9.25
N GLY A 133 -9.54 -9.88 8.29
CA GLY A 133 -10.97 -10.18 8.48
C GLY A 133 -11.26 -11.32 9.48
N GLY A 134 -10.24 -12.02 9.99
CA GLY A 134 -10.37 -13.05 11.02
C GLY A 134 -10.14 -12.55 12.44
N CYS A 135 -9.00 -11.91 12.70
CA CYS A 135 -8.60 -11.51 14.05
C CYS A 135 -8.59 -9.99 14.28
N GLY A 136 -8.81 -9.18 13.24
CA GLY A 136 -8.90 -7.73 13.34
C GLY A 136 -7.57 -7.00 13.55
N ILE A 137 -6.41 -7.69 13.50
CA ILE A 137 -5.13 -7.00 13.60
C ILE A 137 -4.83 -6.19 12.33
N PRO A 138 -4.16 -5.04 12.43
CA PRO A 138 -3.70 -4.29 11.26
C PRO A 138 -2.66 -5.12 10.48
N VAL A 139 -2.86 -5.24 9.17
CA VAL A 139 -1.98 -6.06 8.32
C VAL A 139 -1.48 -5.34 7.07
N ALA A 140 -2.24 -4.37 6.56
CA ALA A 140 -1.93 -3.74 5.28
C ALA A 140 -2.40 -2.29 5.20
N THR A 141 -1.83 -1.59 4.22
CA THR A 141 -2.25 -0.25 3.79
C THR A 141 -2.68 -0.33 2.33
N GLU A 142 -3.94 -0.02 2.06
CA GLU A 142 -4.43 0.25 0.71
C GLU A 142 -4.04 1.69 0.31
N PHE A 143 -3.42 1.81 -0.86
CA PHE A 143 -3.25 3.05 -1.60
C PHE A 143 -4.26 3.07 -2.74
N SER A 144 -5.19 4.00 -2.68
CA SER A 144 -6.29 4.14 -3.65
C SER A 144 -6.54 5.59 -4.06
N GLU A 145 -5.56 6.46 -3.84
CA GLU A 145 -5.66 7.87 -4.21
C GLU A 145 -5.37 8.09 -5.70
N CYS A 146 -6.01 9.08 -6.33
CA CYS A 146 -5.91 9.33 -7.76
C CYS A 146 -4.60 9.99 -8.21
N SER A 147 -3.66 10.18 -7.29
CA SER A 147 -2.31 10.64 -7.59
C SER A 147 -1.27 9.50 -7.58
N GLY A 148 -1.70 8.26 -7.32
CA GLY A 148 -0.82 7.10 -7.17
C GLY A 148 -1.39 5.79 -7.71
N PRO A 149 -0.58 4.72 -7.67
CA PRO A 149 -1.02 3.38 -8.05
C PRO A 149 -2.09 2.85 -7.09
N TYR A 150 -3.01 2.05 -7.62
CA TYR A 150 -3.96 1.30 -6.81
C TYR A 150 -3.37 -0.02 -6.34
N GLU A 151 -2.89 -0.06 -5.10
CA GLU A 151 -2.13 -1.20 -4.57
C GLU A 151 -2.27 -1.37 -3.06
N THR A 152 -2.20 -2.61 -2.59
CA THR A 152 -2.21 -2.94 -1.17
C THR A 152 -0.81 -3.35 -0.73
N HIS A 153 -0.31 -2.73 0.33
CA HIS A 153 0.99 -3.01 0.93
C HIS A 153 0.84 -3.73 2.26
N PHE A 154 1.22 -5.00 2.34
CA PHE A 154 1.26 -5.73 3.61
C PHE A 154 2.50 -5.38 4.43
N LEU A 155 2.31 -5.23 5.74
CA LEU A 155 3.40 -5.11 6.69
C LEU A 155 4.18 -6.42 6.77
N PRO A 156 5.51 -6.41 6.59
CA PRO A 156 6.31 -7.64 6.55
C PRO A 156 6.23 -8.46 7.85
N GLY A 157 6.04 -7.82 9.01
CA GLY A 157 5.90 -8.51 10.29
C GLY A 157 4.50 -9.05 10.58
N ALA A 158 3.49 -8.62 9.82
CA ALA A 158 2.09 -9.02 10.04
C ALA A 158 1.64 -10.18 9.15
N VAL A 159 2.48 -10.58 8.20
CA VAL A 159 2.16 -11.62 7.21
C VAL A 159 3.25 -12.69 7.13
N ARG A 160 2.85 -13.90 6.74
CA ARG A 160 3.74 -14.97 6.32
C ARG A 160 3.38 -15.40 4.91
N VAL A 161 4.38 -15.82 4.15
CA VAL A 161 4.17 -16.40 2.83
C VAL A 161 4.16 -17.93 2.99
N GLU A 162 3.05 -18.55 2.63
CA GLU A 162 2.88 -20.01 2.67
C GLU A 162 2.61 -20.55 1.26
N ALA A 163 2.98 -21.79 1.00
CA ALA A 163 2.66 -22.43 -0.28
C ALA A 163 1.13 -22.60 -0.38
N ALA A 164 0.54 -22.22 -1.51
CA ALA A 164 -0.87 -22.49 -1.75
C ALA A 164 -1.12 -24.01 -1.83
N PRO A 165 -2.24 -24.51 -1.28
CA PRO A 165 -2.62 -25.91 -1.38
C PRO A 165 -2.89 -26.36 -2.82
#